data_AF-A0AAU7ARZ5-F1
#
_entry.id   AF-A0AAU7ARZ5-F1
#
_cell.length_a   1.000
_cell.length_b   1.000
_cell.length_c   1.000
_cell.angle_alpha   90.00
_cell.angle_beta   90.00
_cell.angle_gamma   90.00
#
_symmetry.space_group_name_H-M   'P 1'
#
loop_
_entity.id
_entity.type
_entity.pdbx_description
1 polymer ?
#
loop_
_entity_poly.entity_id
_entity_poly.type
_entity_poly.pdbx_seq_one_letter_code
_entity_poly.pdbx_strand_id
1 'polypeptide(L)'
;MRSPKTLVLTAAVAAAALAAGCGETTIDADKAQKIIREEVAKQVGTTVKEVKCPEDEVAKKGDTFTCLVTGADGTKGDALVTQKDDEGNVRFNAPFVHTGNGERLIAERIESQSSATGVKVDCPDIVVGKQGDTFQCKATSANDSATVQVTQTDAKGGIDFKVLAG
;
A
#
# COMPACT_ATOMS: atom_id res chain seq x y z
N MET A 1 -84.17 -28.47 -16.05
CA MET A 1 -83.03 -28.29 -16.99
C MET A 1 -82.39 -26.92 -16.75
N ARG A 2 -81.04 -26.88 -16.75
CA ARG A 2 -80.14 -25.71 -16.80
C ARG A 2 -79.81 -24.96 -15.49
N SER A 3 -78.75 -25.45 -14.84
CA SER A 3 -77.67 -24.63 -14.23
C SER A 3 -76.89 -23.87 -15.34
N PRO A 4 -75.95 -22.92 -15.07
CA PRO A 4 -75.13 -22.76 -13.85
C PRO A 4 -74.76 -21.33 -13.37
N LYS A 5 -74.24 -21.29 -12.12
CA LYS A 5 -73.08 -20.54 -11.57
C LYS A 5 -72.89 -19.07 -12.04
N THR A 6 -72.69 -18.08 -11.16
CA THR A 6 -71.45 -17.93 -10.39
C THR A 6 -71.65 -16.86 -9.30
N LEU A 7 -71.47 -17.25 -8.04
CA LEU A 7 -71.19 -16.36 -6.90
C LEU A 7 -69.66 -16.41 -6.71
N VAL A 8 -69.01 -15.28 -6.42
CA VAL A 8 -67.93 -15.11 -5.42
C VAL A 8 -67.31 -13.71 -5.55
N LEU A 9 -67.51 -12.96 -4.47
CA LEU A 9 -66.79 -11.77 -4.01
C LEU A 9 -65.38 -12.17 -3.54
N THR A 10 -64.31 -11.46 -3.93
CA THR A 10 -63.05 -11.29 -3.15
C THR A 10 -62.13 -10.31 -3.89
N ALA A 11 -61.90 -9.09 -3.39
CA ALA A 11 -60.95 -8.69 -2.35
C ALA A 11 -59.54 -8.40 -2.90
N ALA A 12 -59.12 -7.15 -2.69
CA ALA A 12 -57.87 -6.55 -3.13
C ALA A 12 -56.63 -7.31 -2.63
N VAL A 13 -55.64 -7.47 -3.52
CA VAL A 13 -54.27 -7.83 -3.13
C VAL A 13 -53.36 -6.68 -3.58
N ALA A 14 -53.11 -5.77 -2.65
CA ALA A 14 -51.96 -4.88 -2.70
C ALA A 14 -50.72 -5.71 -2.34
N ALA A 15 -49.93 -6.09 -3.35
CA ALA A 15 -48.58 -6.59 -3.15
C ALA A 15 -47.61 -5.51 -3.66
N ALA A 16 -47.42 -4.48 -2.83
CA ALA A 16 -46.25 -3.61 -2.96
C ALA A 16 -45.04 -4.44 -2.52
N ALA A 17 -44.38 -5.05 -3.50
CA ALA A 17 -43.13 -5.74 -3.29
C ALA A 17 -42.11 -4.75 -2.72
N LEU A 18 -41.70 -5.02 -1.48
CA LEU A 18 -40.56 -4.41 -0.83
C LEU A 18 -39.34 -4.69 -1.70
N ALA A 19 -38.93 -3.71 -2.51
CA ALA A 19 -37.57 -3.63 -3.00
C ALA A 19 -36.70 -3.27 -1.79
N ALA A 20 -36.35 -4.28 -0.98
CA ALA A 20 -35.21 -4.20 -0.10
C ALA A 20 -34.01 -3.97 -1.02
N GLY A 21 -33.53 -2.73 -1.08
CA GLY A 21 -32.23 -2.43 -1.63
C GLY A 21 -31.20 -3.21 -0.83
N CYS A 22 -30.77 -4.34 -1.36
CA CYS A 22 -29.47 -4.89 -1.04
C CYS A 22 -28.47 -3.84 -1.55
N GLY A 23 -28.18 -2.84 -0.71
CA GLY A 23 -27.05 -1.96 -0.92
C GLY A 23 -25.82 -2.84 -0.88
N GLU A 24 -25.22 -3.05 -2.04
CA GLU A 24 -23.87 -3.59 -2.12
C GLU A 24 -23.00 -2.54 -1.44
N THR A 25 -22.58 -2.80 -0.20
CA THR A 25 -21.65 -1.90 0.50
C THR A 25 -20.35 -1.97 -0.29
N THR A 26 -20.06 -0.96 -1.08
CA THR A 26 -18.77 -0.80 -1.76
C THR A 26 -17.77 -0.25 -0.75
N ILE A 27 -16.51 -0.69 -0.82
CA ILE A 27 -15.47 -0.09 0.00
C ILE A 27 -15.35 1.39 -0.38
N ASP A 28 -15.31 2.24 0.64
CA ASP A 28 -14.98 3.66 0.49
C ASP A 28 -13.48 3.77 0.17
N ALA A 29 -13.14 3.62 -1.11
CA ALA A 29 -11.77 3.60 -1.62
C ALA A 29 -11.00 4.86 -1.20
N ASP A 30 -11.68 6.00 -1.12
CA ASP A 30 -11.12 7.27 -0.65
C ASP A 30 -10.65 7.18 0.81
N LYS A 31 -11.45 6.59 1.70
CA LYS A 31 -11.03 6.35 3.09
C LYS A 31 -9.84 5.41 3.16
N ALA A 32 -9.86 4.31 2.40
CA ALA A 32 -8.75 3.35 2.37
C ALA A 32 -7.45 4.01 1.89
N GLN A 33 -7.51 4.75 0.78
CA GLN A 33 -6.38 5.50 0.24
C GLN A 33 -5.82 6.50 1.26
N LYS A 34 -6.68 7.26 1.95
CA LYS A 34 -6.25 8.23 2.95
C LYS A 34 -5.52 7.56 4.12
N ILE A 35 -6.09 6.49 4.68
CA ILE A 35 -5.49 5.75 5.79
C ILE A 35 -4.14 5.16 5.38
N ILE A 36 -4.08 4.49 4.22
CA ILE A 36 -2.84 3.90 3.71
C ILE A 36 -1.78 4.99 3.50
N ARG A 37 -2.16 6.13 2.94
CA ARG A 37 -1.23 7.25 2.73
C ARG A 37 -0.64 7.75 4.04
N GLU A 38 -1.47 7.99 5.05
CA GLU A 38 -1.03 8.48 6.36
C GLU A 38 -0.13 7.46 7.07
N GLU A 39 -0.51 6.19 7.06
CA GLU A 39 0.22 5.14 7.75
C GLU A 39 1.52 4.75 7.04
N VAL A 40 1.53 4.75 5.71
CA VAL A 40 2.77 4.55 4.96
C VAL A 40 3.69 5.75 5.17
N ALA A 41 3.20 6.99 5.09
CA ALA A 41 4.04 8.17 5.34
C ALA A 41 4.68 8.13 6.74
N LYS A 42 3.96 7.66 7.76
CA LYS A 42 4.53 7.43 9.11
C LYS A 42 5.59 6.33 9.11
N GLN A 43 5.35 5.22 8.39
CA GLN A 43 6.27 4.08 8.34
C GLN A 43 7.56 4.39 7.58
N VAL A 44 7.47 5.03 6.41
CA VAL A 44 8.65 5.37 5.59
C VAL A 44 9.31 6.69 6.00
N GLY A 45 8.63 7.50 6.82
CA GLY A 45 9.11 8.80 7.31
C GLY A 45 9.28 9.87 6.23
N THR A 46 8.75 9.62 5.04
CA THR A 46 8.73 10.55 3.91
C THR A 46 7.30 10.74 3.40
N THR A 47 7.12 11.75 2.55
CA THR A 47 5.80 12.06 1.99
C THR A 47 5.45 11.08 0.88
N VAL A 48 4.31 10.43 1.01
CA VAL A 48 3.72 9.64 -0.08
C VAL A 48 3.07 10.59 -1.08
N LYS A 49 3.49 10.50 -2.34
CA LYS A 49 2.99 11.30 -3.45
C LYS A 49 1.55 10.91 -3.80
N GLU A 50 1.31 9.61 -3.94
CA GLU A 50 0.03 9.09 -4.40
C GLU A 50 -0.21 7.68 -3.85
N VAL A 51 -1.48 7.36 -3.56
CA VAL A 51 -1.95 5.99 -3.32
C VAL A 51 -3.11 5.74 -4.26
N LYS A 52 -3.03 4.69 -5.07
CA LYS A 52 -4.10 4.24 -5.97
C LYS A 52 -4.58 2.87 -5.54
N CYS A 53 -5.81 2.81 -5.04
CA CYS A 53 -6.51 1.55 -4.83
C CYS A 53 -7.45 1.29 -6.02
N PRO A 54 -7.71 0.03 -6.39
CA PRO A 54 -8.76 -0.30 -7.35
C PRO A 54 -10.10 0.29 -6.91
N GLU A 55 -10.85 0.82 -7.88
CA GLU A 55 -12.23 1.26 -7.69
C GLU A 55 -13.16 0.04 -7.73
N ASP A 56 -14.27 0.07 -7.01
CA ASP A 56 -15.33 -0.96 -7.01
C ASP A 56 -15.01 -2.31 -6.34
N GLU A 57 -14.08 -2.34 -5.37
CA GLU A 57 -13.93 -3.52 -4.53
C GLU A 57 -15.16 -3.69 -3.64
N VAL A 58 -15.92 -4.77 -3.87
CA VAL A 58 -17.10 -5.13 -3.07
C VAL A 58 -16.66 -5.35 -1.62
N ALA A 59 -17.35 -4.71 -0.66
CA ALA A 59 -17.00 -4.88 0.73
C ALA A 59 -17.36 -6.30 1.16
N LYS A 60 -16.34 -7.15 1.28
CA LYS A 60 -16.47 -8.55 1.62
C LYS A 60 -15.43 -8.91 2.65
N LYS A 61 -15.91 -9.27 3.84
CA LYS A 61 -15.08 -9.73 4.94
C LYS A 61 -14.07 -10.80 4.49
N GLY A 62 -12.79 -10.53 4.75
CA GLY A 62 -11.68 -11.41 4.41
C GLY A 62 -11.15 -11.27 2.99
N ASP A 63 -11.80 -10.49 2.11
CA ASP A 63 -11.22 -10.19 0.80
C ASP A 63 -10.01 -9.27 0.93
N THR A 64 -9.14 -9.38 -0.08
CA THR A 64 -7.91 -8.61 -0.16
C THR A 64 -7.78 -7.92 -1.49
N PHE A 65 -7.34 -6.67 -1.47
CA PHE A 65 -7.02 -5.89 -2.66
C PHE A 65 -5.67 -5.20 -2.48
N THR A 66 -5.03 -4.81 -3.58
CA THR A 66 -3.71 -4.20 -3.59
C THR A 66 -3.81 -2.74 -3.97
N CYS A 67 -3.27 -1.86 -3.14
CA CYS A 67 -3.12 -0.45 -3.48
C CYS A 67 -1.67 -0.17 -3.91
N LEU A 68 -1.52 0.55 -5.02
CA LEU A 68 -0.23 1.03 -5.50
C LEU A 68 0.13 2.32 -4.75
N VAL A 69 1.24 2.30 -4.03
CA VAL A 69 1.79 3.46 -3.33
C VAL A 69 2.93 4.02 -4.16
N THR A 70 2.97 5.35 -4.32
CA THR A 70 4.04 6.07 -5.03
C THR A 70 4.73 7.06 -4.09
N GLY A 71 6.05 6.95 -3.96
CA GLY A 71 6.92 7.84 -3.18
C GLY A 71 7.08 9.21 -3.84
N ALA A 72 7.67 10.16 -3.12
CA ALA A 72 7.92 11.51 -3.65
C ALA A 72 8.93 11.47 -4.82
N ASP A 73 9.92 10.58 -4.72
CA ASP A 73 10.91 10.25 -5.76
C ASP A 73 10.33 9.45 -6.96
N GLY A 74 9.06 9.04 -6.89
CA GLY A 74 8.38 8.27 -7.94
C GLY A 74 8.55 6.75 -7.85
N THR A 75 9.23 6.25 -6.81
CA THR A 75 9.31 4.81 -6.51
C THR A 75 7.92 4.28 -6.17
N LYS A 76 7.71 2.98 -6.43
CA LYS A 76 6.41 2.35 -6.31
C LYS A 76 6.49 1.10 -5.45
N GLY A 77 5.45 0.87 -4.66
CA GLY A 77 5.32 -0.33 -3.84
C GLY A 77 3.87 -0.71 -3.64
N ASP A 78 3.63 -2.00 -3.48
CA ASP A 78 2.29 -2.55 -3.28
C ASP A 78 1.96 -2.64 -1.80
N ALA A 79 0.84 -2.05 -1.41
CA ALA A 79 0.24 -2.19 -0.08
C ALA A 79 -0.93 -3.15 -0.17
N LEU A 80 -0.86 -4.28 0.55
CA LEU A 80 -1.95 -5.24 0.62
C LEU A 80 -2.97 -4.78 1.66
N VAL A 81 -4.23 -4.71 1.27
CA VAL A 81 -5.34 -4.35 2.15
C VAL A 81 -6.23 -5.57 2.32
N THR A 82 -6.58 -5.89 3.56
CA THR A 82 -7.48 -6.97 3.95
C THR A 82 -8.71 -6.38 4.61
N GLN A 83 -9.88 -6.73 4.12
CA GLN A 83 -11.14 -6.29 4.69
C GLN A 83 -11.48 -7.11 5.94
N LYS A 84 -11.85 -6.43 7.03
CA LYS A 84 -12.23 -7.07 8.30
C LYS A 84 -13.72 -7.36 8.38
N ASP A 85 -14.53 -6.56 7.70
CA ASP A 85 -15.98 -6.66 7.69
C ASP A 85 -16.56 -5.98 6.44
N ASP A 86 -17.87 -6.13 6.32
CA ASP A 86 -18.77 -5.53 5.33
C ASP A 86 -19.15 -4.08 5.66
N GLU A 87 -18.61 -3.50 6.75
CA GLU A 87 -18.80 -2.11 7.15
C GLU A 87 -17.65 -1.19 6.67
N GLY A 88 -16.66 -1.76 5.96
CA GLY A 88 -15.53 -1.03 5.39
C GLY A 88 -14.33 -0.90 6.33
N ASN A 89 -14.27 -1.65 7.43
CA ASN A 89 -13.07 -1.69 8.25
C ASN A 89 -11.98 -2.51 7.55
N VAL A 90 -10.78 -1.94 7.43
CA VAL A 90 -9.65 -2.59 6.75
C VAL A 90 -8.45 -2.77 7.68
N ARG A 91 -7.62 -3.76 7.34
CA ARG A 91 -6.29 -4.00 7.90
C ARG A 91 -5.32 -3.94 6.73
N PHE A 92 -4.29 -3.11 6.78
CA PHE A 92 -3.29 -3.07 5.72
C PHE A 92 -1.99 -3.70 6.20
N ASN A 93 -1.29 -4.30 5.25
CA ASN A 93 0.09 -4.76 5.37
C ASN A 93 0.89 -4.02 4.31
N ALA A 94 1.68 -3.06 4.76
CA ALA A 94 2.57 -2.26 3.94
C ALA A 94 4.00 -2.53 4.43
N PRO A 95 4.70 -3.53 3.86
CA PRO A 95 6.02 -3.91 4.33
C PRO A 95 7.08 -2.90 3.87
N PHE A 96 6.85 -1.59 3.98
CA PHE A 96 7.81 -0.59 3.52
C PHE A 96 8.82 -0.25 4.61
N VAL A 97 10.09 -0.11 4.23
CA VAL A 97 11.19 0.17 5.16
C VAL A 97 11.60 1.65 5.09
N HIS A 98 11.75 2.29 6.24
CA HIS A 98 12.31 3.64 6.35
C HIS A 98 13.80 3.63 5.99
N THR A 99 14.16 4.17 4.83
CA THR A 99 15.54 4.16 4.33
C THR A 99 16.44 5.20 5.00
N GLY A 100 15.91 6.25 5.63
CA GLY A 100 16.73 7.32 6.22
C GLY A 100 17.74 6.89 7.29
N ASN A 101 17.47 5.85 8.09
CA ASN A 101 18.49 5.29 8.99
C ASN A 101 19.56 4.51 8.21
N GLY A 102 19.17 3.83 7.13
CA GLY A 102 20.07 3.12 6.23
C GLY A 102 21.02 4.07 5.49
N GLU A 103 20.51 5.19 4.97
CA GLU A 103 21.31 6.22 4.28
C GLU A 103 22.45 6.74 5.16
N ARG A 104 22.13 7.12 6.40
CA ARG A 104 23.14 7.61 7.36
C ARG A 104 24.18 6.54 7.67
N LEU A 105 23.75 5.30 7.94
CA LEU A 105 24.67 4.20 8.23
C LEU A 105 25.58 3.87 7.05
N ILE A 106 25.04 3.91 5.83
CA ILE A 106 25.82 3.69 4.61
C ILE A 106 26.84 4.82 4.44
N ALA A 107 26.44 6.08 4.63
CA ALA A 107 27.34 7.23 4.53
C ALA A 107 28.51 7.14 5.53
N GLU A 108 28.22 6.95 6.82
CA GLU A 108 29.23 6.80 7.88
C GLU A 108 30.19 5.63 7.59
N ARG A 109 29.67 4.53 7.07
CA ARG A 109 30.45 3.34 6.76
C ARG A 109 31.27 3.45 5.48
N ILE A 110 30.86 4.28 4.51
CA ILE A 110 31.68 4.64 3.35
C ILE A 110 32.82 5.57 3.78
N GLU A 111 32.53 6.59 4.59
CA GLU A 111 33.55 7.54 5.08
C GLU A 111 34.59 6.86 5.97
N SER A 112 34.20 5.91 6.81
CA SER A 112 35.16 5.17 7.66
C SER A 112 36.03 4.16 6.92
N GLN A 113 35.61 3.69 5.73
CA GLN A 113 36.34 2.70 4.93
C GLN A 113 37.09 3.30 3.73
N SER A 114 36.92 4.60 3.48
CA SER A 114 37.52 5.29 2.35
C SER A 114 38.12 6.64 2.76
N SER A 115 38.72 7.34 1.81
CA SER A 115 39.16 8.73 2.01
C SER A 115 38.08 9.75 1.62
N ALA A 116 36.87 9.30 1.27
CA ALA A 116 35.77 10.18 0.92
C ALA A 116 35.26 10.92 2.17
N THR A 117 34.91 12.20 1.99
CA THR A 117 34.36 13.05 3.06
C THR A 117 33.13 13.78 2.53
N GLY A 118 32.16 14.03 3.41
CA GLY A 118 30.91 14.67 3.04
C GLY A 118 30.05 13.76 2.15
N VAL A 119 30.07 12.45 2.40
CA VAL A 119 29.32 11.49 1.61
C VAL A 119 27.83 11.64 1.94
N LYS A 120 27.05 11.97 0.91
CA LYS A 120 25.59 11.96 0.95
C LYS A 120 25.08 10.73 0.23
N VAL A 121 24.19 9.98 0.87
CA VAL A 121 23.55 8.79 0.29
C VAL A 121 22.08 9.11 0.10
N ASP A 122 21.59 8.94 -1.13
CA ASP A 122 20.19 9.08 -1.50
C ASP A 122 19.66 7.69 -1.89
N CYS A 123 18.81 7.12 -1.05
CA CYS A 123 18.11 5.87 -1.28
C CYS A 123 16.68 6.12 -1.81
N PRO A 124 16.03 5.10 -2.38
CA PRO A 124 14.61 5.13 -2.71
C PRO A 124 13.74 5.49 -1.49
N ASP A 125 12.70 6.30 -1.70
CA ASP A 125 11.70 6.67 -0.68
C ASP A 125 10.87 5.45 -0.24
N ILE A 126 10.56 4.56 -1.19
CA ILE A 126 9.81 3.33 -0.95
C ILE A 126 10.66 2.14 -1.35
N VAL A 127 10.97 1.30 -0.36
CA VAL A 127 11.59 -0.01 -0.54
C VAL A 127 10.68 -1.06 0.07
N VAL A 128 10.36 -2.10 -0.71
CA VAL A 128 9.61 -3.26 -0.21
C VAL A 128 10.54 -4.08 0.68
N GLY A 129 10.17 -4.16 1.95
CA GLY A 129 10.77 -4.94 3.02
C GLY A 129 10.63 -6.42 2.80
N LYS A 130 11.62 -7.02 2.13
CA LYS A 130 11.66 -8.45 1.86
C LYS A 130 13.09 -8.95 2.02
N GLN A 131 13.26 -9.96 2.86
CA GLN A 131 14.57 -10.57 3.07
C GLN A 131 15.14 -11.07 1.74
N GLY A 132 16.39 -10.67 1.46
CA GLY A 132 17.09 -11.00 0.22
C GLY A 132 16.77 -10.08 -0.96
N ASP A 133 15.81 -9.16 -0.85
CA ASP A 133 15.61 -8.15 -1.90
C ASP A 133 16.75 -7.13 -1.88
N THR A 134 17.02 -6.58 -3.06
CA THR A 134 18.08 -5.60 -3.28
C THR A 134 17.52 -4.31 -3.85
N PHE A 135 18.13 -3.19 -3.50
CA PHE A 135 17.82 -1.88 -4.04
C PHE A 135 19.11 -1.06 -4.19
N GLN A 136 19.05 0.00 -4.99
CA GLN A 136 20.21 0.85 -5.26
C GLN A 136 20.03 2.20 -4.60
N CYS A 137 21.03 2.64 -3.84
CA CYS A 137 21.18 4.01 -3.39
C CYS A 137 22.28 4.70 -4.18
N LYS A 138 22.21 6.02 -4.29
CA LYS A 138 23.25 6.84 -4.90
C LYS A 138 24.09 7.50 -3.82
N ALA A 139 25.38 7.21 -3.79
CA ALA A 139 26.33 7.91 -2.95
C ALA A 139 26.99 9.02 -3.75
N THR A 140 27.08 10.22 -3.17
CA THR A 140 27.73 11.40 -3.77
C THR A 140 28.67 12.02 -2.76
N SER A 141 29.87 12.39 -3.20
CA SER A 141 30.84 13.20 -2.46
C SER A 141 31.11 14.50 -3.23
N ALA A 142 32.03 15.33 -2.74
CA ALA A 142 32.39 16.58 -3.40
C ALA A 142 32.89 16.39 -4.86
N ASN A 143 33.53 15.26 -5.18
CA ASN A 143 34.18 15.05 -6.48
C ASN A 143 33.65 13.82 -7.25
N ASP A 144 33.00 12.88 -6.56
CA ASP A 144 32.69 11.56 -7.12
C ASP A 144 31.26 11.14 -6.79
N SER A 145 30.73 10.23 -7.60
CA SER A 145 29.46 9.54 -7.32
C SER A 145 29.61 8.05 -7.56
N ALA A 146 28.98 7.24 -6.72
CA ALA A 146 28.97 5.80 -6.83
C ALA A 146 27.56 5.24 -6.60
N THR A 147 27.30 4.07 -7.16
CA THR A 147 26.05 3.34 -6.90
C THR A 147 26.29 2.39 -5.74
N VAL A 148 25.43 2.41 -4.73
CA VAL A 148 25.47 1.48 -3.60
C VAL A 148 24.36 0.46 -3.79
N GLN A 149 24.73 -0.79 -3.99
CA GLN A 149 23.76 -1.88 -3.98
C GLN A 149 23.55 -2.34 -2.54
N VAL A 150 22.34 -2.15 -2.03
CA VAL A 150 21.91 -2.56 -0.70
C VAL A 150 21.14 -3.86 -0.81
N THR A 151 21.41 -4.80 0.11
CA THR A 151 20.73 -6.08 0.24
C THR A 151 20.07 -6.13 1.62
N GLN A 152 18.77 -6.43 1.65
CA GLN A 152 18.04 -6.54 2.90
C GLN A 152 18.35 -7.89 3.55
N THR A 153 18.91 -7.88 4.75
CA THR A 153 19.22 -9.11 5.50
C THR A 153 18.03 -9.60 6.31
N ASP A 154 17.10 -8.70 6.65
CA ASP A 154 15.84 -9.02 7.32
C ASP A 154 14.74 -8.00 6.99
N ALA A 155 13.50 -8.29 7.41
CA ALA A 155 12.35 -7.40 7.23
C ALA A 155 12.25 -6.29 8.30
N LYS A 156 13.22 -6.19 9.21
CA LYS A 156 13.25 -5.24 10.34
C LYS A 156 14.27 -4.12 10.12
N GLY A 157 14.88 -4.03 8.93
CA GLY A 157 15.83 -2.98 8.55
C GLY A 157 17.30 -3.38 8.62
N GLY A 158 17.62 -4.66 8.84
CA GLY A 158 18.97 -5.17 8.64
C GLY A 158 19.37 -5.08 7.17
N ILE A 159 20.53 -4.50 6.91
CA ILE A 159 21.06 -4.32 5.55
C ILE A 159 22.54 -4.71 5.46
N ASP A 160 22.91 -5.30 4.34
CA ASP A 160 24.27 -5.41 3.84
C ASP A 160 24.39 -4.52 2.59
N PHE A 161 25.58 -4.02 2.27
CA PHE A 161 25.73 -3.22 1.06
C PHE A 161 27.11 -3.34 0.43
N LYS A 162 27.14 -3.12 -0.88
CA LYS A 162 28.35 -3.06 -1.69
C LYS A 162 28.36 -1.78 -2.52
N VAL A 163 29.48 -1.06 -2.48
CA VAL A 163 29.71 0.07 -3.38
C VAL A 163 30.13 -0.49 -4.75
N LEU A 164 29.35 -0.16 -5.77
CA LEU A 164 29.66 -0.42 -7.16
C LEU A 164 30.32 0.86 -7.70
N ALA A 165 31.59 0.76 -8.10
CA ALA A 165 32.33 1.89 -8.64
C ALA A 165 31.58 2.52 -9.83
N GLY A 166 31.55 3.85 -9.85
CA GLY A 166 31.03 4.66 -10.96
C GLY A 166 32.04 4.77 -12.10
#